data_AF-A0A8S2WAG0-F1
#
_entry.id   AF-A0A8S2WAG0-F1
#
_cell.length_a   1.000
_cell.length_b   1.000
_cell.length_c   1.000
_cell.angle_alpha   90.00
_cell.angle_beta   90.00
_cell.angle_gamma   90.00
#
_symmetry.space_group_name_H-M   'P 1'
#
loop_
_entity.id
_entity.type
_entity.pdbx_description
1 polymer ?
#
loop_
_entity_poly.entity_id
_entity_poly.type
_entity_poly.pdbx_seq_one_letter_code
_entity_poly.pdbx_strand_id
1 'polypeptide(L)'
;MLRRFHSPSNGNGLSWYSFDVAPIHFILYSNVHDFHRGLPQYIWLEQDLQSVNPSRTPWLISASHRPMYSSQIIDPPYLIILMLQLHLEPLFYKYHVDINLYAHMHSYERTCPMYQQKCVDDDVTQVLIGMDGLSLVSYPYTGAQWSIYHDEEYDYTQL
;
A
#
# COMPACT_ATOMS: atom_id res chain seq x y z
N MET A 1 -23.07 -7.81 8.71
CA MET A 1 -22.39 -8.96 8.05
C MET A 1 -22.20 -8.61 6.59
N LEU A 2 -20.96 -8.44 6.15
CA LEU A 2 -20.63 -8.35 4.72
C LEU A 2 -20.83 -9.76 4.13
N ARG A 3 -21.74 -9.93 3.16
CA ARG A 3 -22.15 -11.25 2.63
C ARG A 3 -21.79 -11.47 1.16
N ARG A 4 -21.14 -10.50 0.52
CA ARG A 4 -20.87 -10.53 -0.94
C ARG A 4 -19.51 -11.14 -1.28
N PHE A 5 -18.51 -10.93 -0.42
CA PHE A 5 -17.14 -11.36 -0.65
C PHE A 5 -16.68 -12.28 0.47
N HIS A 6 -15.76 -13.18 0.14
CA HIS A 6 -15.09 -14.09 1.08
C HIS A 6 -13.60 -13.76 1.12
N SER A 7 -13.00 -13.83 2.31
CA SER A 7 -11.57 -13.72 2.51
C SER A 7 -11.08 -14.85 3.43
N PRO A 8 -9.77 -15.13 3.40
CA PRO A 8 -9.13 -15.98 4.39
C PRO A 8 -9.49 -15.58 5.84
N SER A 9 -9.55 -16.58 6.72
CA SER A 9 -9.89 -16.40 8.14
C SER A 9 -8.67 -16.15 9.03
N ASN A 10 -7.55 -15.69 8.46
CA ASN A 10 -6.29 -15.47 9.16
C ASN A 10 -6.13 -14.04 9.69
N GLY A 11 -7.08 -13.14 9.43
CA GLY A 11 -7.14 -11.78 9.98
C GLY A 11 -8.54 -11.43 10.50
N ASN A 12 -9.04 -10.24 10.17
CA ASN A 12 -10.38 -9.78 10.59
C ASN A 12 -11.36 -9.77 9.41
N GLY A 13 -11.58 -10.94 8.81
CA GLY A 13 -12.47 -11.10 7.67
C GLY A 13 -12.04 -10.23 6.49
N LEU A 14 -12.96 -9.46 5.90
CA LEU A 14 -12.67 -8.64 4.73
C LEU A 14 -11.86 -7.37 5.03
N SER A 15 -11.70 -7.02 6.31
CA SER A 15 -11.02 -5.78 6.69
C SER A 15 -9.50 -5.88 6.53
N TRP A 16 -8.90 -7.00 6.92
CA TRP A 16 -7.49 -7.29 6.67
C TRP A 16 -7.23 -8.78 6.76
N TYR A 17 -6.39 -9.29 5.87
CA TYR A 17 -6.04 -10.70 5.71
C TYR A 17 -4.84 -10.84 4.77
N SER A 18 -4.25 -12.03 4.72
CA SER A 18 -3.13 -12.35 3.82
C SER A 18 -3.35 -13.67 3.11
N PHE A 19 -2.65 -13.89 1.99
CA PHE A 19 -2.66 -15.16 1.27
C PHE A 19 -1.46 -15.29 0.34
N ASP A 20 -1.10 -16.53 0.00
CA ASP A 20 -0.02 -16.81 -0.94
C ASP A 20 -0.58 -17.15 -2.32
N VAL A 21 0.04 -16.59 -3.37
CA VAL A 21 -0.15 -17.03 -4.75
C VAL A 21 1.21 -17.26 -5.39
N ALA A 22 1.50 -18.52 -5.68
CA ALA A 22 2.79 -18.93 -6.25
C ALA A 22 3.97 -18.37 -5.40
N PRO A 23 4.97 -17.60 -5.88
CA PRO A 23 6.06 -17.11 -5.03
C PRO A 23 5.75 -15.79 -4.32
N ILE A 24 4.49 -15.35 -4.25
CA ILE A 24 4.12 -14.04 -3.71
C ILE A 24 3.24 -14.23 -2.47
N HIS A 25 3.59 -13.53 -1.40
CA HIS A 25 2.76 -13.35 -0.22
C HIS A 25 2.06 -11.98 -0.31
N PHE A 26 0.73 -12.01 -0.40
CA PHE A 26 -0.11 -10.81 -0.46
C PHE A 26 -0.67 -10.48 0.92
N ILE A 27 -0.62 -9.20 1.28
CA ILE A 27 -1.19 -8.68 2.53
C ILE A 27 -2.17 -7.56 2.20
N LEU A 28 -3.44 -7.76 2.50
CA LEU A 28 -4.44 -6.69 2.43
C LEU A 28 -4.66 -6.12 3.83
N TYR A 29 -4.44 -4.83 3.97
CA TYR A 29 -4.66 -4.10 5.21
C TYR A 29 -5.66 -2.96 4.99
N SER A 30 -6.38 -2.61 6.04
CA SER A 30 -7.39 -1.56 6.03
C SER A 30 -6.84 -0.27 6.66
N ASN A 31 -6.85 0.78 5.86
CA ASN A 31 -6.61 2.16 6.30
C ASN A 31 -7.89 2.97 6.56
N VAL A 32 -9.03 2.29 6.72
CA VAL A 32 -10.29 2.85 7.24
C VAL A 32 -10.65 2.33 8.64
N HIS A 33 -9.82 1.42 9.17
CA HIS A 33 -9.82 0.95 10.55
C HIS A 33 -8.51 1.39 11.21
N ASP A 34 -8.41 1.24 12.52
CA ASP A 34 -7.24 1.68 13.24
C ASP A 34 -6.02 0.78 12.96
N PHE A 35 -4.93 1.38 12.47
CA PHE A 35 -3.66 0.74 12.14
C PHE A 35 -2.48 1.31 12.95
N HIS A 36 -2.74 2.12 13.98
CA HIS A 36 -1.66 2.67 14.80
C HIS A 36 -0.87 1.54 15.48
N ARG A 37 0.43 1.82 15.71
CA ARG A 37 1.34 0.89 16.34
C ARG A 37 0.79 0.39 17.68
N GLY A 38 0.81 -0.94 17.88
CA GLY A 38 0.33 -1.58 19.10
C GLY A 38 -1.17 -1.88 19.14
N LEU A 39 -1.91 -1.58 18.06
CA LEU A 39 -3.32 -1.93 17.93
C LEU A 39 -3.52 -3.24 17.17
N PRO A 40 -4.73 -3.85 17.22
CA PRO A 40 -4.95 -5.22 16.75
C PRO A 40 -4.49 -5.47 15.30
N GLN A 41 -4.78 -4.55 14.38
CA GLN A 41 -4.37 -4.68 12.98
C GLN A 41 -2.84 -4.57 12.82
N TYR A 42 -2.19 -3.64 13.53
CA TYR A 42 -0.73 -3.49 13.46
C TYR A 42 -0.03 -4.74 14.01
N ILE A 43 -0.49 -5.24 15.17
CA ILE A 43 0.06 -6.45 15.79
C ILE A 43 -0.09 -7.63 14.85
N TRP A 44 -1.27 -7.79 14.25
CA TRP A 44 -1.53 -8.83 13.26
C TRP A 44 -0.61 -8.71 12.05
N LEU A 45 -0.46 -7.50 11.49
CA LEU A 45 0.37 -7.24 10.32
C LEU A 45 1.85 -7.55 10.58
N GLU A 46 2.37 -7.17 11.75
CA GLU A 46 3.74 -7.49 12.16
C GLU A 46 3.95 -9.00 12.33
N GLN A 47 2.97 -9.71 12.89
CA GLN A 47 3.01 -11.17 13.04
C GLN A 47 2.96 -11.90 11.70
N ASP A 48 2.12 -11.43 10.79
CA ASP A 48 1.96 -11.99 9.44
C ASP A 48 3.26 -11.83 8.63
N LEU A 49 3.81 -10.62 8.57
CA LEU A 49 5.11 -10.32 7.94
C LEU A 49 6.25 -11.16 8.54
N GLN A 50 6.28 -11.32 9.86
CA GLN A 50 7.29 -12.15 10.53
C GLN A 50 7.17 -13.64 10.19
N SER A 51 5.99 -14.11 9.82
CA SER A 51 5.73 -15.53 9.53
C SER A 51 6.12 -15.98 8.13
N VAL A 52 6.41 -15.03 7.23
CA VAL A 52 6.73 -15.30 5.82
C VAL A 52 8.01 -16.12 5.71
N ASN A 53 7.95 -17.18 4.89
CA ASN A 53 9.12 -17.96 4.51
C ASN A 53 9.69 -17.46 3.18
N PRO A 54 10.81 -16.72 3.15
CA PRO A 54 11.36 -16.12 1.93
C PRO A 54 11.86 -17.18 0.93
N SER A 55 12.11 -18.43 1.35
CA SER A 55 12.44 -19.52 0.43
C SER A 55 11.23 -20.05 -0.34
N ARG A 56 10.00 -19.74 0.10
CA ARG A 56 8.75 -20.16 -0.55
C ARG A 56 8.07 -19.00 -1.26
N THR A 57 7.96 -17.86 -0.58
CA THR A 57 7.33 -16.63 -1.06
C THR A 57 8.34 -15.49 -0.91
N PRO A 58 9.31 -15.37 -1.83
CA PRO A 58 10.32 -14.31 -1.77
C PRO A 58 9.75 -12.92 -1.99
N TRP A 59 8.57 -12.79 -2.61
CA TRP A 59 7.96 -11.50 -2.92
C TRP A 59 6.84 -11.16 -1.92
N LEU A 60 6.89 -9.95 -1.38
CA LEU A 60 5.94 -9.38 -0.45
C LEU A 60 5.20 -8.21 -1.10
N ILE A 61 3.90 -8.35 -1.27
CA ILE A 61 3.05 -7.29 -1.81
C ILE A 61 1.97 -6.93 -0.81
N SER A 62 2.01 -5.69 -0.32
CA SER A 62 0.93 -5.15 0.51
C SER A 62 -0.04 -4.33 -0.35
N ALA A 63 -1.31 -4.28 0.07
CA ALA A 63 -2.34 -3.52 -0.61
C ALA A 63 -3.33 -2.88 0.37
N SER A 64 -3.75 -1.66 0.09
CA SER A 64 -4.79 -0.95 0.84
C SER A 64 -5.57 0.04 -0.02
N HIS A 65 -6.58 0.72 0.54
CA HIS A 65 -7.39 1.65 -0.26
C HIS A 65 -6.78 3.05 -0.38
N ARG A 66 -6.61 3.78 0.72
CA ARG A 66 -6.06 5.14 0.73
C ARG A 66 -4.53 5.16 0.52
N PRO A 67 -3.97 6.16 -0.17
CA PRO A 67 -2.54 6.19 -0.46
C PRO A 67 -1.68 6.47 0.77
N MET A 68 -0.49 5.86 0.80
CA MET A 68 0.60 6.23 1.73
C MET A 68 1.49 7.34 1.15
N TYR A 69 1.56 7.44 -0.18
CA TYR A 69 2.30 8.46 -0.90
C TYR A 69 1.48 8.95 -2.09
N SER A 70 1.53 10.26 -2.36
CA SER A 70 1.09 10.87 -3.61
C SER A 70 1.78 12.20 -3.78
N SER A 71 2.26 12.50 -4.99
CA SER A 71 2.90 13.79 -5.25
C SER A 71 1.91 14.85 -5.75
N GLN A 72 0.63 14.49 -5.91
CA GLN A 72 -0.44 15.46 -6.18
C GLN A 72 -0.67 16.39 -5.00
N ILE A 73 -0.80 17.68 -5.29
CA ILE A 73 -1.04 18.74 -4.33
C ILE A 73 -2.54 18.80 -4.03
N ILE A 74 -2.93 18.25 -2.88
CA ILE A 74 -4.33 18.25 -2.43
C ILE A 74 -4.47 19.14 -1.19
N ASP A 75 -5.49 20.00 -1.20
CA ASP A 75 -5.83 20.91 -0.10
C ASP A 75 -7.26 20.62 0.42
N PRO A 76 -7.43 20.21 1.70
CA PRO A 76 -6.40 20.05 2.73
C PRO A 76 -5.56 18.77 2.54
N PRO A 77 -4.32 18.74 3.09
CA PRO A 77 -3.48 17.56 3.05
C PRO A 77 -4.13 16.39 3.81
N TYR A 78 -4.03 15.20 3.23
CA TYR A 78 -4.60 13.98 3.80
C TYR A 78 -3.86 13.58 5.07
N LEU A 79 -4.43 13.86 6.26
CA LEU A 79 -3.86 13.45 7.55
C LEU A 79 -3.55 11.93 7.61
N ILE A 80 -4.35 11.13 6.91
CA ILE A 80 -4.15 9.69 6.78
C ILE A 80 -2.81 9.32 6.14
N ILE A 81 -2.31 10.09 5.17
CA ILE A 81 -0.99 9.88 4.54
C ILE A 81 0.11 9.94 5.60
N LEU A 82 0.09 11.00 6.42
CA LEU A 82 1.06 11.19 7.49
C LEU A 82 0.97 10.07 8.54
N MET A 83 -0.24 9.60 8.88
CA MET A 83 -0.41 8.50 9.82
C MET A 83 0.09 7.16 9.25
N LEU A 84 -0.13 6.90 7.97
CA LEU A 84 0.36 5.70 7.29
C LEU A 84 1.89 5.69 7.25
N GLN A 85 2.52 6.82 6.91
CA GLN A 85 3.97 7.00 6.94
C GLN A 85 4.52 6.84 8.36
N LEU A 86 3.88 7.42 9.38
CA LEU A 86 4.35 7.33 10.76
C LEU A 86 4.28 5.89 11.31
N HIS A 87 3.19 5.18 11.03
CA HIS A 87 2.94 3.88 11.66
C HIS A 87 3.40 2.69 10.82
N LEU A 88 3.13 2.66 9.52
CA LEU A 88 3.30 1.47 8.70
C LEU A 88 4.56 1.48 7.84
N GLU A 89 5.03 2.64 7.37
CA GLU A 89 6.27 2.70 6.57
C GLU A 89 7.48 2.06 7.29
N PRO A 90 7.75 2.31 8.60
CA PRO A 90 8.86 1.66 9.29
C PRO A 90 8.67 0.15 9.43
N LEU A 91 7.42 -0.34 9.45
CA LEU A 91 7.13 -1.76 9.51
C LEU A 91 7.40 -2.43 8.17
N PHE A 92 6.94 -1.83 7.07
CA PHE A 92 7.20 -2.32 5.71
C PHE A 92 8.69 -2.31 5.38
N TYR A 93 9.40 -1.26 5.79
CA TYR A 93 10.86 -1.19 5.72
C TYR A 93 11.53 -2.34 6.50
N LYS A 94 11.13 -2.55 7.77
CA LYS A 94 11.71 -3.58 8.65
C LYS A 94 11.60 -5.00 8.07
N TYR A 95 10.53 -5.29 7.34
CA TYR A 95 10.25 -6.61 6.78
C TYR A 95 10.49 -6.70 5.27
N HIS A 96 11.11 -5.68 4.65
CA HIS A 96 11.45 -5.66 3.23
C HIS A 96 10.25 -5.95 2.32
N VAL A 97 9.15 -5.22 2.49
CA VAL A 97 8.02 -5.29 1.56
C VAL A 97 8.47 -4.78 0.19
N ASP A 98 8.28 -5.54 -0.88
CA ASP A 98 8.74 -5.15 -2.21
C ASP A 98 7.85 -4.06 -2.83
N ILE A 99 6.54 -4.27 -2.76
CA ILE A 99 5.55 -3.38 -3.38
C ILE A 99 4.42 -3.09 -2.40
N ASN A 100 4.08 -1.81 -2.24
CA ASN A 100 2.87 -1.38 -1.55
C ASN A 100 1.91 -0.72 -2.54
N LEU A 101 0.79 -1.40 -2.80
CA LEU A 101 -0.26 -0.98 -3.71
C LEU A 101 -1.34 -0.20 -2.95
N TYR A 102 -1.82 0.89 -3.55
CA TYR A 102 -2.99 1.58 -3.02
C TYR A 102 -3.77 2.30 -4.12
N ALA A 103 -4.95 2.78 -3.79
CA ALA A 103 -5.88 3.39 -4.74
C ALA A 103 -6.41 4.72 -4.16
N HIS A 104 -7.74 4.89 -4.17
CA HIS A 104 -8.48 6.06 -3.69
C HIS A 104 -8.32 7.32 -4.54
N MET A 105 -7.11 7.65 -4.97
CA MET A 105 -6.87 8.70 -5.95
C MET A 105 -6.98 8.12 -7.35
N HIS A 106 -7.84 8.72 -8.20
CA HIS A 106 -8.15 8.17 -9.51
C HIS A 106 -7.12 8.60 -10.57
N SER A 107 -5.91 8.10 -10.38
CA SER A 107 -4.73 8.30 -11.23
C SER A 107 -3.77 7.14 -11.00
N TYR A 108 -2.71 7.08 -11.80
CA TYR A 108 -1.57 6.20 -11.60
C TYR A 108 -0.39 7.01 -11.08
N GLU A 109 0.38 6.43 -10.15
CA GLU A 109 1.66 7.00 -9.72
C GLU A 109 2.58 5.88 -9.22
N ARG A 110 3.85 5.90 -9.62
CA ARG A 110 4.86 4.93 -9.19
C ARG A 110 6.11 5.63 -8.72
N THR A 111 6.61 5.19 -7.57
CA THR A 111 7.81 5.74 -6.96
C THR A 111 9.07 5.00 -7.37
N CYS A 112 10.23 5.55 -7.04
CA CYS A 112 11.45 4.75 -6.84
C CYS A 112 11.27 3.85 -5.60
N PRO A 113 12.09 2.80 -5.42
CA PRO A 113 12.28 2.20 -4.10
C PRO A 113 12.64 3.30 -3.10
N MET A 114 11.89 3.40 -2.00
CA MET A 114 12.00 4.57 -1.13
C MET A 114 11.70 4.30 0.33
N TYR A 115 12.32 5.11 1.19
CA TYR A 115 12.03 5.18 2.62
C TYR A 115 12.15 6.64 3.09
N GLN A 116 11.18 7.10 3.89
CA GLN A 116 11.13 8.47 4.43
C GLN A 116 11.31 9.55 3.36
N GLN A 117 10.55 9.45 2.27
CA GLN A 117 10.58 10.39 1.13
C GLN A 117 11.94 10.47 0.39
N LYS A 118 12.81 9.47 0.52
CA LYS A 118 14.09 9.41 -0.18
C LYS A 118 14.18 8.14 -1.01
N CYS A 119 14.60 8.27 -2.26
CA CYS A 119 14.97 7.11 -3.06
C CYS A 119 16.15 6.38 -2.42
N VAL A 120 16.09 5.06 -2.45
CA VAL A 120 17.13 4.13 -2.02
C VAL A 120 17.28 3.04 -3.08
N ASP A 121 18.32 2.21 -2.98
CA ASP A 121 18.64 1.24 -4.03
C ASP A 121 17.69 0.01 -4.03
N ASP A 122 17.22 -0.41 -2.85
CA ASP A 122 16.45 -1.65 -2.69
C ASP A 122 15.52 -1.56 -1.47
N ASP A 123 14.23 -1.33 -1.72
CA ASP A 123 13.20 -1.12 -0.69
C ASP A 123 11.78 -1.05 -1.30
N VAL A 124 10.79 -0.68 -0.48
CA VAL A 124 9.38 -0.60 -0.89
C VAL A 124 9.19 0.35 -2.07
N THR A 125 8.70 -0.19 -3.18
CA THR A 125 8.13 0.59 -4.27
C THR A 125 6.66 0.86 -4.00
N GLN A 126 6.28 2.13 -3.97
CA GLN A 126 4.91 2.55 -3.71
C GLN A 126 4.20 2.75 -5.06
N VAL A 127 3.01 2.16 -5.23
CA VAL A 127 2.27 2.26 -6.50
C VAL A 127 0.80 2.60 -6.24
N LEU A 128 0.40 3.77 -6.72
CA LEU A 128 -0.99 4.21 -6.81
C LEU A 128 -1.62 3.64 -8.08
N ILE A 129 -2.71 2.89 -7.93
CA ILE A 129 -3.41 2.16 -8.99
C ILE A 129 -4.92 2.43 -8.95
N GLY A 130 -5.33 3.69 -8.71
CA GLY A 130 -6.74 4.03 -8.50
C GLY A 130 -7.52 4.41 -9.77
N MET A 131 -6.94 4.25 -10.94
CA MET A 131 -7.43 4.74 -12.23
C MET A 131 -8.43 3.83 -12.96
N ASP A 132 -9.10 2.89 -12.28
CA ASP A 132 -9.90 1.81 -12.91
C ASP A 132 -11.39 2.18 -13.17
N GLY A 133 -11.68 3.43 -13.55
CA GLY A 133 -12.98 3.78 -14.15
C GLY A 133 -13.91 4.73 -13.39
N LEU A 134 -13.54 5.21 -12.20
CA LEU A 134 -14.21 6.38 -11.59
C LEU A 134 -13.56 7.68 -12.08
N SER A 135 -14.28 8.81 -12.09
CA SER A 135 -13.79 10.09 -12.64
C SER A 135 -12.36 10.41 -12.21
N LEU A 136 -11.47 10.57 -13.19
CA LEU A 136 -10.06 10.83 -12.97
C LEU A 136 -9.86 12.11 -12.15
N VAL A 137 -8.81 12.11 -11.33
CA VAL A 137 -8.43 13.24 -10.50
C VAL A 137 -7.23 13.93 -11.14
N SER A 138 -7.36 15.23 -11.39
CA SER A 138 -6.31 16.07 -11.97
C SER A 138 -5.94 17.18 -10.99
N TYR A 139 -4.77 17.04 -10.37
CA TYR A 139 -4.18 18.04 -9.47
C TYR A 139 -2.72 18.29 -9.86
N PRO A 140 -2.19 19.50 -9.63
CA PRO A 140 -0.77 19.75 -9.85
C PRO A 140 0.12 18.83 -9.02
N TYR A 141 1.28 18.43 -9.56
CA TYR A 141 2.25 17.59 -8.88
C TYR A 141 3.35 18.45 -8.22
N THR A 142 3.88 18.00 -7.08
CA THR A 142 4.93 18.68 -6.31
C THR A 142 6.32 18.64 -6.96
N GLY A 143 6.53 17.81 -7.98
CA GLY A 143 7.85 17.56 -8.57
C GLY A 143 8.77 16.75 -7.64
N ALA A 144 8.17 15.94 -6.75
CA ALA A 144 8.90 15.11 -5.81
C ALA A 144 9.83 14.13 -6.55
N GLN A 145 11.11 14.10 -6.17
CA GLN A 145 12.13 13.27 -6.82
C GLN A 145 11.85 11.77 -6.73
N TRP A 146 11.09 11.35 -5.72
CA TRP A 146 10.70 9.95 -5.55
C TRP A 146 9.56 9.53 -6.47
N SER A 147 8.82 10.46 -7.09
CA SER A 147 7.79 10.15 -8.08
C SER A 147 8.44 9.99 -9.44
N ILE A 148 8.52 8.75 -9.94
CA ILE A 148 9.25 8.41 -11.17
C ILE A 148 8.33 8.41 -12.39
N TYR A 149 7.05 8.10 -12.19
CA TYR A 149 6.05 8.17 -13.24
C TYR A 149 4.68 8.38 -12.63
N HIS A 150 3.84 9.19 -13.27
CA HIS A 150 2.45 9.38 -12.93
C HIS A 150 1.63 9.61 -14.20
N ASP A 151 0.35 9.24 -14.14
CA ASP A 151 -0.56 9.33 -15.28
C ASP A 151 -2.00 9.57 -14.83
N GLU A 152 -2.77 10.23 -15.69
CA GLU A 152 -4.18 10.58 -15.49
C GLU A 152 -5.02 10.00 -16.63
N GLU A 153 -4.85 8.69 -16.85
CA GLU A 153 -5.60 7.90 -17.83
C GLU A 153 -6.22 6.66 -17.18
N TYR A 154 -7.31 6.16 -17.76
CA TYR A 154 -7.96 4.93 -17.29
C TYR A 154 -7.14 3.71 -17.68
N ASP A 155 -6.75 2.88 -16.71
CA ASP A 155 -5.96 1.68 -16.95
C ASP A 155 -5.99 0.70 -15.76
N TYR A 156 -5.23 -0.40 -15.85
CA TYR A 156 -4.96 -1.35 -14.78
C TYR A 156 -3.46 -1.69 -14.71
N THR A 157 -3.01 -2.22 -13.56
CA THR A 157 -1.63 -2.70 -13.40
C THR A 157 -1.58 -4.23 -13.52
N GLN A 158 -0.57 -4.74 -14.22
CA GLN A 158 -0.24 -6.16 -14.31
C GLN A 158 1.17 -6.39 -13.75
N LEU A 159 1.29 -7.39 -12.86
CA LEU A 159 2.53 -7.84 -12.23
C LEU A 159 2.96 -9.20 -12.79
#